data_AF-A0A928Q924-F1
#
_entry.id   AF-A0A928Q924-F1
#
_cell.length_a   1.000
_cell.length_b   1.000
_cell.length_c   1.000
_cell.angle_alpha   90.00
_cell.angle_beta   90.00
_cell.angle_gamma   90.00
#
_symmetry.space_group_name_H-M   'P 1'
#
loop_
_entity.id
_entity.type
_entity.pdbx_description
1 polymer ?
#
loop_
_entity_poly.entity_id
_entity_poly.type
_entity_poly.pdbx_seq_one_letter_code
_entity_poly.pdbx_strand_id
1 'polypeptide(L)'
;MSLNKKINIAIQRLKSFEPVDEPYYLCYSGGKDSDCIRILAELANVKHDIVHNLTTVDAPETIQYIKSIPNVIINVARYKNG
;
A
#
# COMPACT_ATOMS: atom_id res chain seq x y z
N MET A 1 -7.35 -24.19 -6.61
CA MET A 1 -8.12 -22.92 -6.52
C MET A 1 -7.63 -21.98 -7.61
N SER A 2 -8.51 -21.48 -8.49
CA SER A 2 -8.12 -20.62 -9.62
C SER A 2 -7.71 -19.22 -9.16
N LEU A 3 -6.93 -18.50 -9.98
CA LEU A 3 -6.49 -17.13 -9.71
C LEU A 3 -7.68 -16.17 -9.51
N ASN A 4 -8.67 -16.21 -10.41
CA ASN A 4 -9.88 -15.39 -10.30
C ASN A 4 -10.62 -15.62 -8.98
N LYS A 5 -10.67 -16.87 -8.50
CA LYS A 5 -11.28 -17.18 -7.19
C LYS A 5 -10.49 -16.54 -6.04
N LYS A 6 -9.16 -16.49 -6.11
CA LYS A 6 -8.32 -15.83 -5.10
C LYS A 6 -8.53 -14.31 -5.10
N ILE A 7 -8.56 -13.70 -6.29
CA ILE A 7 -8.81 -12.25 -6.46
C ILE A 7 -10.17 -11.87 -5.88
N ASN A 8 -11.23 -12.59 -6.25
CA ASN A 8 -12.57 -12.31 -5.75
C ASN A 8 -12.66 -12.43 -4.23
N ILE A 9 -12.03 -13.45 -3.63
CA ILE A 9 -12.00 -13.59 -2.18
C ILE A 9 -11.25 -12.44 -1.51
N ALA A 10 -10.12 -11.99 -2.09
CA ALA A 10 -9.37 -10.85 -1.55
C ALA A 10 -10.18 -9.55 -1.62
N ILE A 11 -10.82 -9.27 -2.76
CA ILE A 11 -11.69 -8.09 -2.92
C ILE A 11 -12.85 -8.12 -1.92
N GLN A 12 -13.53 -9.26 -1.76
CA GLN A 12 -14.63 -9.36 -0.80
C GLN A 12 -14.16 -9.12 0.63
N ARG A 13 -12.98 -9.64 1.01
CA ARG A 13 -12.40 -9.41 2.33
C ARG A 13 -12.09 -7.93 2.56
N LEU A 14 -11.46 -7.25 1.60
CA LEU A 14 -11.17 -5.82 1.70
C LEU A 14 -12.45 -5.00 1.90
N LYS A 15 -13.52 -5.32 1.16
CA LYS A 15 -14.82 -4.65 1.33
C LYS A 15 -15.49 -4.95 2.68
N SER A 16 -15.45 -6.20 3.14
CA SER A 16 -16.12 -6.60 4.38
C SER A 16 -15.48 -6.03 5.64
N PHE A 17 -14.19 -5.70 5.60
CA PHE A 17 -13.43 -5.19 6.73
C PHE A 17 -13.05 -3.72 6.56
N GLU A 18 -13.62 -3.01 5.59
CA GLU A 18 -13.32 -1.59 5.36
C GLU A 18 -13.69 -0.80 6.63
N PRO A 19 -12.76 -0.02 7.22
CA PRO A 19 -13.08 0.77 8.40
C PRO A 19 -14.12 1.84 8.05
N VAL A 20 -15.07 2.09 8.96
CA VAL A 20 -16.16 3.06 8.73
C VAL A 20 -15.65 4.50 8.80
N ASP A 21 -14.70 4.75 9.71
CA ASP A 21 -14.31 6.10 10.11
C ASP A 21 -13.02 6.58 9.44
N GLU A 22 -12.19 5.68 8.89
CA GLU A 22 -10.88 6.00 8.34
C GLU A 22 -10.49 5.14 7.13
N PRO A 23 -9.68 5.66 6.19
CA PRO A 23 -9.11 4.84 5.13
C PRO A 23 -8.16 3.77 5.70
N TYR A 24 -7.99 2.66 4.98
CA TYR A 24 -6.94 1.70 5.29
C TYR A 24 -5.55 2.35 5.25
N TYR A 25 -4.75 2.10 6.27
CA TYR A 25 -3.32 2.41 6.23
C TYR A 25 -2.58 1.31 5.45
N LEU A 26 -2.33 1.53 4.17
CA LEU A 26 -1.68 0.57 3.28
C LEU A 26 -0.16 0.74 3.34
N CYS A 27 0.49 -0.13 4.12
CA CYS A 27 1.95 -0.19 4.21
C CYS A 27 2.56 -0.61 2.87
N TYR A 28 3.28 0.31 2.22
CA TYR A 28 3.83 0.14 0.89
C TYR A 28 5.35 0.12 0.90
N SER A 29 5.95 -0.98 0.41
CA SER A 29 7.42 -1.14 0.35
C SER A 29 8.00 -0.96 -1.05
N GLY A 30 7.17 -0.77 -2.07
CA GLY A 30 7.61 -0.81 -3.48
C GLY A 30 7.91 -2.23 -3.99
N GLY A 31 7.54 -3.27 -3.24
CA GLY A 31 7.69 -4.67 -3.65
C GLY A 31 6.43 -5.24 -4.30
N LYS A 32 6.59 -6.39 -4.98
CA LYS A 32 5.50 -7.11 -5.66
C LYS A 32 4.29 -7.40 -4.77
N ASP A 33 4.53 -7.72 -3.50
CA ASP A 33 3.49 -8.12 -2.57
C ASP A 33 2.66 -6.89 -2.13
N SER A 34 3.31 -5.76 -1.87
CA SER A 34 2.62 -4.49 -1.58
C SER A 34 1.92 -3.91 -2.80
N ASP A 35 2.45 -4.10 -4.01
CA ASP A 35 1.74 -3.72 -5.25
C ASP A 35 0.49 -4.56 -5.47
N CYS A 36 0.56 -5.87 -5.20
CA CYS A 36 -0.61 -6.73 -5.28
C CYS A 36 -1.72 -6.23 -4.34
N ILE A 37 -1.37 -5.87 -3.10
CA ILE A 37 -2.34 -5.33 -2.13
C ILE A 37 -2.91 -3.99 -2.60
N ARG A 38 -2.07 -3.07 -3.08
CA ARG A 38 -2.49 -1.77 -3.64
C ARG A 38 -3.48 -1.94 -4.79
N ILE A 39 -3.15 -2.78 -5.77
CA ILE A 39 -4.02 -3.08 -6.90
C ILE A 39 -5.34 -3.71 -6.43
N LEU A 40 -5.29 -4.64 -5.46
CA LEU A 40 -6.51 -5.25 -4.91
C LEU A 40 -7.37 -4.24 -4.15
N ALA A 41 -6.79 -3.29 -3.44
CA ALA A 41 -7.51 -2.20 -2.76
C ALA A 41 -8.18 -1.25 -3.76
N GLU A 42 -7.47 -0.87 -4.82
CA GLU A 42 -8.02 -0.10 -5.95
C GLU A 42 -9.18 -0.85 -6.62
N LEU A 43 -9.01 -2.13 -6.95
CA LEU A 43 -10.06 -2.97 -7.55
C LEU A 43 -11.26 -3.18 -6.62
N ALA A 44 -11.04 -3.22 -5.31
CA ALA A 44 -12.09 -3.31 -4.33
C ALA A 44 -12.82 -1.96 -4.13
N ASN A 45 -12.26 -0.85 -4.62
CA ASN A 45 -12.79 0.50 -4.42
C ASN A 45 -13.01 0.83 -2.93
N VAL A 46 -12.06 0.40 -2.08
CA VAL A 46 -12.03 0.73 -0.65
C VAL A 46 -11.14 1.94 -0.41
N LYS A 47 -11.47 2.75 0.58
CA LYS A 47 -10.65 3.91 0.96
C LYS A 47 -9.32 3.43 1.55
N HIS A 48 -8.22 3.96 1.07
CA HIS A 48 -6.88 3.60 1.55
C HIS A 48 -5.87 4.73 1.29
N ASP A 49 -4.94 4.89 2.23
CA ASP A 49 -3.76 5.73 2.10
C ASP A 49 -2.53 4.84 1.87
N ILE A 50 -1.79 5.11 0.80
CA ILE A 50 -0.57 4.36 0.46
C ILE A 50 0.59 5.01 1.20
N VAL A 51 1.16 4.31 2.19
CA VAL A 51 2.22 4.88 3.03
C VAL A 51 3.50 4.07 2.97
N HIS A 52 4.57 4.71 2.52
CA HIS A 52 5.93 4.17 2.57
C HIS A 52 6.71 4.80 3.73
N ASN A 53 7.17 3.97 4.65
CA ASN A 53 8.08 4.40 5.71
C ASN A 53 9.52 4.33 5.17
N LEU A 54 10.08 5.49 4.87
CA LEU A 54 11.42 5.60 4.32
C LEU A 54 12.46 5.20 5.37
N THR A 55 13.29 4.21 5.03
CA THR A 55 14.43 3.79 5.82
C THR A 55 15.73 4.28 5.18
N THR A 56 16.80 4.34 5.97
CA THR A 56 18.13 4.74 5.46
C THR A 56 18.77 3.70 4.53
N VAL A 57 18.17 2.51 4.41
CA VAL A 57 18.72 1.35 3.67
C VAL A 57 18.04 1.17 2.32
N ASP A 58 16.98 1.91 2.02
CA ASP A 58 16.25 1.80 0.76
C ASP A 58 17.13 2.22 -0.44
N ALA A 59 17.19 1.36 -1.45
CA ALA A 59 17.97 1.62 -2.66
C ALA A 59 17.39 2.82 -3.44
N PRO A 60 18.23 3.65 -4.10
CA PRO A 60 17.77 4.79 -4.88
C PRO A 60 16.70 4.43 -5.92
N GLU A 61 16.84 3.30 -6.59
CA GLU A 61 15.90 2.80 -7.59
C GLU A 61 14.54 2.46 -6.97
N THR A 62 14.54 1.84 -5.78
CA THR A 62 13.31 1.53 -5.03
C THR A 62 12.59 2.82 -4.64
N ILE A 63 13.32 3.83 -4.16
CA ILE A 63 12.73 5.13 -3.80
C ILE A 63 12.15 5.83 -5.04
N GLN A 64 12.85 5.78 -6.19
CA GLN A 64 12.33 6.34 -7.43
C GLN A 64 11.05 5.64 -7.89
N TYR A 65 11.01 4.30 -7.80
CA TYR A 65 9.81 3.53 -8.11
C TYR A 65 8.65 3.91 -7.18
N ILE A 66 8.88 3.94 -5.87
CA ILE A 66 7.86 4.31 -4.89
C ILE A 66 7.33 5.72 -5.19
N LYS A 67 8.20 6.70 -5.45
CA LYS A 67 7.80 8.07 -5.82
C LYS A 67 6.99 8.15 -7.11
N SER A 68 7.09 7.17 -8.01
CA SER A 68 6.28 7.12 -9.23
C SER A 68 4.83 6.70 -8.99
N ILE A 69 4.53 6.11 -7.82
CA ILE A 69 3.18 5.68 -7.46
C ILE A 69 2.32 6.90 -7.08
N PRO A 70 1.15 7.09 -7.72
CA PRO A 70 0.27 8.21 -7.41
C PRO A 70 -0.17 8.23 -5.94
N ASN A 71 -0.22 9.41 -5.34
CA ASN A 71 -0.73 9.65 -3.98
C ASN A 71 0.00 8.89 -2.85
N VAL A 72 1.22 8.40 -3.10
CA VAL A 72 2.04 7.78 -2.05
C VAL A 72 2.50 8.81 -1.03
N ILE A 73 2.31 8.50 0.25
CA ILE A 73 2.83 9.27 1.37
C ILE A 73 4.16 8.67 1.77
N ILE A 74 5.24 9.45 1.64
CA ILE A 74 6.57 9.04 2.10
C ILE A 74 6.79 9.60 3.50
N ASN A 75 6.70 8.73 4.50
CA ASN A 75 6.96 9.07 5.88
C ASN A 75 8.45 8.90 6.18
N VAL A 76 9.13 10.00 6.50
CA VAL A 76 10.55 9.99 6.85
C VAL A 76 10.66 10.01 8.37
N ALA A 77 11.39 9.04 8.93
CA ALA A 77 11.68 9.03 10.36
C ALA A 77 12.42 10.32 10.74
N ARG A 78 11.78 11.19 11.52
CA ARG A 78 12.41 12.37 12.10
C ARG A 78 13.05 11.98 13.42
N TYR A 79 14.37 11.98 13.49
CA TYR A 79 15.04 11.92 14.78
C TYR A 79 14.75 13.24 15.54
N LYS A 80 14.77 13.22 16.87
CA LYS A 80 14.50 14.40 17.71
C LYS A 80 15.35 15.64 17.35
N ASN A 81 16.43 15.45 16.60
CA ASN A 81 17.43 16.48 16.32
C ASN A 81 17.59 16.81 14.82
N GLY A 82 16.71 16.31 13.93
CA GLY A 82 16.84 16.48 12.49
C GLY A 82 17.65 15.38 11.86
#